data_AF-A0A523W9D9-F1
#
_entry.id   AF-A0A523W9D9-F1
#
_cell.length_a   1.000
_cell.length_b   1.000
_cell.length_c   1.000
_cell.angle_alpha   90.00
_cell.angle_beta   90.00
_cell.angle_gamma   90.00
#
_symmetry.space_group_name_H-M   'P 1'
#
loop_
_entity.id
_entity.type
_entity.pdbx_description
1 polymer ?
#
loop_
_entity_poly.entity_id
_entity_poly.type
_entity_poly.pdbx_seq_one_letter_code
_entity_poly.pdbx_strand_id
1 'polypeptide(L)'
;RAIKRDAGRRSKVVGESKEEKVDPVGACVGVRGSRIKAILIELEGERVDIIRHSEDPAMFVRNSLKPAEVLEVKLDETSRRAKVIVADDQLSLAIGSGGENVKLAAKLTGWQIDIRSVGQIKEEAIFLKDLPGVGEKMVKSLNQCGFLTAKDIVREGAEGLLKVPGVGPKTAQRIFNKAKEMTD
;
A
#
# COMPACT_ATOMS: atom_id res chain seq x y z
N ARG A 1 16.03 7.65 -12.83
CA ARG A 1 15.98 8.15 -11.43
C ARG A 1 16.38 7.08 -10.41
N ALA A 2 15.84 5.86 -10.46
CA ALA A 2 16.25 4.77 -9.57
C ALA A 2 15.95 3.40 -10.18
N ILE A 3 16.65 2.36 -9.73
CA ILE A 3 16.37 0.96 -10.05
C ILE A 3 16.43 0.16 -8.75
N LYS A 4 15.45 -0.72 -8.53
CA LYS A 4 15.50 -1.77 -7.51
C LYS A 4 15.31 -3.11 -8.20
N ARG A 5 16.25 -4.02 -7.98
CA ARG A 5 16.39 -5.26 -8.74
C ARG A 5 16.70 -6.41 -7.82
N ASP A 6 15.91 -7.47 -7.95
CA ASP A 6 16.23 -8.80 -7.48
C ASP A 6 16.55 -9.62 -8.75
N ALA A 7 17.86 -9.77 -9.02
CA ALA A 7 18.38 -10.26 -10.30
C ALA A 7 17.84 -11.64 -10.67
N GLY A 8 17.51 -11.83 -11.95
CA GLY A 8 16.93 -13.07 -12.48
C GLY A 8 15.47 -13.30 -12.09
N ARG A 9 14.85 -12.37 -11.36
CA ARG A 9 13.44 -12.48 -10.94
C ARG A 9 12.64 -11.24 -11.31
N ARG A 10 12.97 -10.08 -10.73
CA ARG A 10 12.20 -8.85 -10.94
C ARG A 10 13.00 -7.58 -10.76
N SER A 11 12.73 -6.62 -11.63
CA SER A 11 13.26 -5.25 -11.59
C SER A 11 12.13 -4.22 -11.63
N LYS A 12 12.28 -3.18 -10.82
CA LYS A 12 11.48 -1.95 -10.87
C LYS A 12 12.37 -0.78 -11.30
N VAL A 13 12.09 -0.22 -12.47
CA VAL A 13 12.90 0.82 -13.12
C VAL A 13 12.09 2.11 -13.19
N VAL A 14 12.61 3.20 -12.62
CA VAL A 14 11.91 4.48 -12.60
C VAL A 14 12.33 5.36 -13.76
N GLY A 15 11.37 5.59 -14.65
CA GLY A 15 11.45 6.53 -15.76
C GLY A 15 10.84 7.88 -15.39
N GLU A 16 11.50 8.94 -15.85
CA GLU A 16 11.08 10.33 -15.71
C GLU A 16 11.44 11.06 -17.01
N SER A 17 10.61 12.03 -17.39
CA SER A 17 10.88 12.93 -18.51
C SER A 17 10.82 14.36 -18.01
N LYS A 18 11.75 15.20 -18.47
CA LYS A 18 11.70 16.65 -18.26
C LYS A 18 10.75 17.34 -19.24
N GLU A 19 10.42 16.67 -20.34
CA GLU A 19 9.49 17.15 -21.34
C GLU A 19 8.09 16.60 -21.07
N GLU A 20 7.12 17.49 -20.88
CA GLU A 20 5.74 17.15 -20.56
C GLU A 20 5.08 16.27 -21.64
N LYS A 21 5.43 16.50 -22.92
CA LYS A 21 4.89 15.76 -24.07
C LYS A 21 5.50 14.36 -24.24
N VAL A 22 6.48 13.99 -23.44
CA VAL A 22 7.17 12.71 -23.53
C VAL A 22 6.77 11.81 -22.36
N ASP A 23 6.10 10.71 -22.67
CA ASP A 23 5.86 9.64 -21.70
C ASP A 23 7.14 8.81 -21.49
N PRO A 24 7.78 8.85 -20.31
CA PRO A 24 8.99 8.06 -20.07
C PRO A 24 8.72 6.54 -20.12
N VAL A 25 7.51 6.08 -19.80
CA VAL A 25 7.16 4.66 -19.85
C VAL A 25 7.10 4.19 -21.30
N GLY A 26 6.28 4.83 -22.13
CA GLY A 26 6.20 4.55 -23.57
C GLY A 26 7.54 4.70 -24.29
N ALA A 27 8.34 5.71 -23.90
CA ALA A 27 9.70 5.92 -24.39
C ALA A 27 10.68 4.80 -24.01
N CYS A 28 10.46 4.04 -22.94
CA CYS A 28 11.26 2.86 -22.62
C CYS A 28 10.68 1.57 -23.22
N VAL A 29 9.35 1.46 -23.30
CA VAL A 29 8.65 0.26 -23.78
C VAL A 29 8.78 0.10 -25.31
N GLY A 30 8.60 1.18 -26.07
CA GLY A 30 8.59 1.13 -27.54
C GLY A 30 7.26 0.65 -28.12
N VAL A 31 7.13 0.74 -29.43
CA VAL A 31 5.90 0.35 -30.14
C VAL A 31 5.64 -1.14 -29.88
N ARG A 32 4.50 -1.45 -29.27
CA ARG A 32 4.11 -2.82 -28.85
C ARG A 32 5.19 -3.53 -28.02
N GLY A 33 5.94 -2.78 -27.22
CA GLY A 33 6.98 -3.32 -26.34
C GLY A 33 8.28 -3.70 -27.03
N SER A 34 8.54 -3.26 -28.27
CA SER A 34 9.72 -3.67 -29.04
C SER A 34 11.05 -3.49 -28.29
N ARG A 35 11.20 -2.40 -27.53
CA ARG A 35 12.44 -2.10 -26.81
C ARG A 35 12.57 -2.90 -25.52
N ILE A 36 11.52 -2.94 -24.71
CA ILE A 36 11.56 -3.69 -23.45
C ILE A 36 11.66 -5.21 -23.70
N LYS A 37 11.05 -5.73 -24.77
CA LYS A 37 11.14 -7.15 -25.14
C LYS A 37 12.58 -7.59 -25.42
N ALA A 38 13.37 -6.77 -26.12
CA ALA A 38 14.78 -7.06 -26.35
C ALA A 38 15.54 -7.22 -25.02
N ILE A 39 15.30 -6.34 -24.05
CA ILE A 39 15.90 -6.42 -22.72
C ILE A 39 15.42 -7.69 -21.97
N LEU A 40 14.12 -8.00 -22.02
CA LEU A 40 13.56 -9.17 -21.33
C LEU A 40 14.15 -10.50 -21.85
N ILE A 41 14.50 -10.57 -23.14
CA ILE A 41 15.18 -11.73 -23.75
C ILE A 41 16.58 -11.89 -23.16
N GLU A 42 17.35 -10.81 -23.08
CA GLU A 42 18.71 -10.81 -22.52
C GLU A 42 18.75 -11.09 -21.01
N LEU A 43 17.66 -10.79 -20.29
CA LEU A 43 17.55 -11.04 -18.85
C LEU A 43 16.93 -12.40 -18.51
N GLU A 44 16.84 -13.31 -19.47
CA GLU A 44 16.44 -14.72 -19.29
C GLU A 44 15.15 -14.90 -18.46
N GLY A 45 14.15 -14.03 -18.67
CA GLY A 45 12.85 -14.13 -18.00
C GLY A 45 12.69 -13.31 -16.72
N GLU A 46 13.67 -12.46 -16.36
CA GLU A 46 13.47 -11.43 -15.33
C GLU A 46 12.31 -10.50 -15.70
N ARG A 47 11.35 -10.29 -14.79
CA ARG A 47 10.24 -9.36 -15.02
C ARG A 47 10.70 -7.93 -14.81
N VAL A 48 10.54 -7.06 -15.81
CA VAL A 48 10.92 -5.64 -15.70
C VAL A 48 9.68 -4.76 -15.72
N ASP A 49 9.41 -4.08 -14.60
CA ASP A 49 8.36 -3.08 -14.48
C ASP A 49 8.96 -1.68 -14.68
N ILE A 50 8.52 -0.96 -15.72
CA ILE A 50 8.88 0.45 -15.92
C ILE A 50 7.81 1.32 -15.24
N ILE A 51 8.26 2.13 -14.29
CA ILE A 51 7.41 2.89 -13.38
C ILE A 51 7.60 4.37 -13.67
N ARG A 52 6.48 5.07 -13.86
CA ARG A 52 6.48 6.54 -13.98
C ARG A 52 6.75 7.14 -12.60
N HIS A 53 7.77 7.99 -12.52
CA HIS A 53 8.00 8.78 -11.33
C HIS A 53 6.85 9.77 -11.05
N SER A 54 6.63 10.08 -9.78
CA SER A 54 5.73 11.16 -9.36
C SER A 54 6.31 11.78 -8.09
N GLU A 55 6.24 13.11 -8.00
CA GLU A 55 6.61 13.84 -6.77
C GLU A 55 5.52 13.71 -5.70
N ASP A 56 4.28 13.40 -6.08
CA ASP A 56 3.23 13.00 -5.14
C ASP A 56 3.51 11.57 -4.64
N PRO A 57 3.80 11.38 -3.33
CA PRO A 57 4.14 10.06 -2.80
C PRO A 57 3.02 9.04 -2.96
N ALA A 58 1.75 9.46 -2.91
CA ALA A 58 0.61 8.54 -3.03
C ALA A 58 0.54 7.97 -4.45
N MET A 59 0.71 8.85 -5.44
CA MET A 59 0.80 8.46 -6.85
C MET A 59 2.06 7.65 -7.15
N PHE A 60 3.20 7.96 -6.53
CA PHE A 60 4.42 7.18 -6.73
C PHE A 60 4.31 5.77 -6.14
N VAL A 61 3.73 5.63 -4.95
CA VAL A 61 3.41 4.32 -4.34
C VAL A 61 2.45 3.53 -5.24
N ARG A 62 1.35 4.15 -5.69
CA ARG A 62 0.41 3.54 -6.65
C ARG A 62 1.13 3.03 -7.89
N ASN A 63 1.94 3.87 -8.54
CA ASN A 63 2.68 3.51 -9.75
C ASN A 63 3.69 2.37 -9.51
N SER A 64 4.29 2.32 -8.33
CA SER A 64 5.31 1.32 -7.99
C SER A 64 4.76 -0.10 -7.85
N LEU A 65 3.46 -0.26 -7.58
CA LEU A 65 2.81 -1.55 -7.39
C LEU A 65 2.36 -2.23 -8.68
N LYS A 66 2.59 -1.59 -9.85
CA LYS A 66 2.36 -2.22 -11.16
C LYS A 66 2.98 -3.63 -11.20
N PRO A 67 2.26 -4.60 -11.81
CA PRO A 67 1.05 -4.45 -12.63
C PRO A 67 -0.28 -4.43 -11.86
N ALA A 68 -0.27 -4.52 -10.53
CA ALA A 68 -1.52 -4.53 -9.76
C ALA A 68 -2.26 -3.19 -9.83
N GLU A 69 -3.58 -3.26 -9.96
CA GLU A 69 -4.43 -2.08 -9.93
C GLU A 69 -4.78 -1.69 -8.50
N VAL A 70 -4.44 -0.45 -8.14
CA VAL A 70 -4.67 0.11 -6.81
C VAL A 70 -5.93 0.95 -6.81
N LEU A 71 -6.82 0.67 -5.86
CA LEU A 71 -8.04 1.46 -5.66
C LEU A 71 -7.70 2.73 -4.89
N GLU A 72 -7.04 2.60 -3.74
CA GLU A 72 -6.77 3.70 -2.82
C GLU A 72 -5.37 3.58 -2.20
N VAL A 73 -4.73 4.72 -1.95
CA VAL A 73 -3.49 4.82 -1.16
C VAL A 73 -3.71 5.84 -0.06
N LYS A 74 -3.57 5.43 1.19
CA LYS A 74 -3.60 6.29 2.37
C LYS A 74 -2.20 6.39 2.94
N LEU A 75 -1.67 7.61 3.02
CA LEU A 75 -0.36 7.86 3.58
C LEU A 75 -0.47 8.26 5.04
N ASP A 76 0.40 7.69 5.85
CA ASP A 76 0.77 8.20 7.16
C ASP A 76 2.20 8.74 7.06
N GLU A 77 2.31 10.06 6.92
CA GLU A 77 3.58 10.75 6.76
C GLU A 77 4.45 10.66 8.01
N THR A 78 3.85 10.56 9.19
CA THR A 78 4.55 10.49 10.48
C THR A 78 5.37 9.20 10.56
N SER A 79 4.76 8.08 10.19
CA SER A 79 5.41 6.76 10.24
C SER A 79 6.05 6.33 8.91
N ARG A 80 5.96 7.16 7.86
CA ARG A 80 6.31 6.82 6.47
C ARG A 80 5.71 5.49 6.00
N ARG A 81 4.41 5.31 6.29
CA ARG A 81 3.63 4.14 5.88
C ARG A 81 2.60 4.50 4.83
N ALA A 82 2.45 3.63 3.85
CA ALA A 82 1.41 3.71 2.84
C ALA A 82 0.51 2.49 3.00
N LYS A 83 -0.74 2.70 3.39
CA LYS A 83 -1.76 1.68 3.34
C LYS A 83 -2.40 1.69 1.96
N VAL A 84 -2.38 0.54 1.30
CA VAL A 84 -2.82 0.40 -0.07
C VAL A 84 -3.99 -0.57 -0.13
N ILE A 85 -5.08 -0.13 -0.76
CA ILE A 85 -6.30 -0.91 -0.92
C ILE A 85 -6.43 -1.34 -2.37
N VAL A 86 -6.66 -2.63 -2.57
CA VAL A 86 -6.82 -3.27 -3.88
C VAL A 86 -8.09 -4.11 -3.92
N ALA A 87 -8.54 -4.50 -5.11
CA ALA A 87 -9.57 -5.52 -5.23
C ALA A 87 -9.03 -6.89 -4.80
N ASP A 88 -9.90 -7.82 -4.42
CA ASP A 88 -9.52 -9.13 -3.89
C ASP A 88 -8.69 -9.98 -4.88
N ASP A 89 -9.01 -9.90 -6.17
CA ASP A 89 -8.28 -10.54 -7.27
C ASP A 89 -6.89 -9.91 -7.51
N GLN A 90 -6.71 -8.63 -7.14
CA GLN A 90 -5.45 -7.89 -7.30
C GLN A 90 -4.48 -8.12 -6.13
N LEU A 91 -4.94 -8.65 -4.99
CA LEU A 91 -4.13 -8.80 -3.77
C LEU A 91 -2.85 -9.62 -4.01
N SER A 92 -2.99 -10.79 -4.64
CA SER A 92 -1.85 -11.67 -4.94
C SER A 92 -0.84 -11.00 -5.87
N LEU A 93 -1.31 -10.26 -6.86
CA LEU A 93 -0.47 -9.55 -7.82
C LEU A 93 0.27 -8.38 -7.16
N ALA A 94 -0.41 -7.65 -6.28
CA ALA A 94 0.12 -6.50 -5.56
C ALA A 94 1.22 -6.91 -4.58
N ILE A 95 1.04 -8.04 -3.88
CA ILE A 95 2.05 -8.62 -2.98
C ILE A 95 3.20 -9.23 -3.81
N GLY A 96 2.86 -10.01 -4.83
CA GLY A 96 3.81 -10.79 -5.63
C GLY A 96 4.28 -12.07 -4.93
N SER A 97 4.87 -13.00 -5.69
CA SER A 97 5.40 -14.25 -5.14
C SER A 97 6.46 -13.96 -4.05
N GLY A 98 6.27 -14.51 -2.84
CA GLY A 98 7.15 -14.24 -1.70
C GLY A 98 7.19 -12.77 -1.24
N GLY A 99 6.22 -11.95 -1.65
CA GLY A 99 6.18 -10.51 -1.35
C GLY A 99 7.14 -9.68 -2.21
N GLU A 100 7.69 -10.23 -3.29
CA GLU A 100 8.72 -9.58 -4.12
C GLU A 100 8.25 -8.23 -4.68
N ASN A 101 7.00 -8.13 -5.14
CA ASN A 101 6.49 -6.91 -5.75
C ASN A 101 6.42 -5.76 -4.73
N VAL A 102 5.79 -6.01 -3.58
CA VAL A 102 5.65 -5.03 -2.51
C VAL A 102 6.99 -4.67 -1.87
N LYS A 103 7.92 -5.64 -1.74
CA LYS A 103 9.28 -5.39 -1.23
C LYS A 103 10.07 -4.47 -2.15
N LEU A 104 10.05 -4.72 -3.46
CA LEU A 104 10.72 -3.84 -4.43
C LEU A 104 10.06 -2.47 -4.49
N ALA A 105 8.72 -2.39 -4.44
CA ALA A 105 7.98 -1.14 -4.37
C ALA A 105 8.37 -0.31 -3.12
N ALA A 106 8.39 -0.93 -1.94
CA ALA A 106 8.78 -0.29 -0.69
C ALA A 106 10.22 0.22 -0.72
N LYS A 107 11.17 -0.59 -1.23
CA LYS A 107 12.57 -0.16 -1.45
C LYS A 107 12.67 1.00 -2.43
N LEU A 108 11.81 1.05 -3.45
CA LEU A 108 11.86 2.04 -4.52
C LEU A 108 11.30 3.39 -4.08
N THR A 109 10.20 3.38 -3.35
CA THR A 109 9.51 4.59 -2.87
C THR A 109 10.08 5.08 -1.55
N GLY A 110 10.71 4.20 -0.77
CA GLY A 110 11.14 4.50 0.59
C GLY A 110 10.01 4.49 1.62
N TRP A 111 8.83 3.99 1.25
CA TRP A 111 7.66 3.86 2.12
C TRP A 111 7.50 2.40 2.58
N GLN A 112 7.06 2.21 3.81
CA GLN A 112 6.54 0.92 4.26
C GLN A 112 5.14 0.73 3.65
N ILE A 113 4.93 -0.31 2.86
CA ILE A 113 3.68 -0.52 2.12
C ILE A 113 2.91 -1.68 2.76
N ASP A 114 1.71 -1.40 3.26
CA ASP A 114 0.78 -2.40 3.77
C ASP A 114 -0.40 -2.55 2.80
N ILE A 115 -0.54 -3.73 2.19
CA ILE A 115 -1.56 -3.99 1.16
C ILE A 115 -2.70 -4.79 1.78
N ARG A 116 -3.93 -4.33 1.54
CA ARG A 116 -5.16 -5.04 1.92
C ARG A 116 -6.14 -5.07 0.77
N SER A 117 -6.92 -6.15 0.69
CA SER A 117 -8.05 -6.19 -0.22
C SER A 117 -9.31 -5.57 0.39
N VAL A 118 -10.28 -5.23 -0.45
CA VAL A 118 -11.59 -4.76 0.01
C VAL A 118 -12.28 -5.81 0.89
N GLY A 119 -12.20 -7.10 0.55
CA GLY A 119 -12.72 -8.19 1.38
C GLY A 119 -12.08 -8.22 2.76
N GLN A 120 -10.74 -8.17 2.84
CA GLN A 120 -10.02 -8.16 4.11
C GLN A 120 -10.41 -6.99 5.00
N ILE A 121 -10.55 -5.78 4.43
CA ILE A 121 -10.96 -4.60 5.20
C ILE A 121 -12.40 -4.76 5.71
N LYS A 122 -13.30 -5.34 4.92
CA LYS A 122 -14.68 -5.58 5.37
C LYS A 122 -14.72 -6.58 6.51
N GLU A 123 -13.95 -7.66 6.43
CA GLU A 123 -13.83 -8.64 7.52
C GLU A 123 -13.24 -7.98 8.78
N GLU A 124 -12.12 -7.26 8.65
CA GLU A 124 -11.49 -6.53 9.75
C GLU A 124 -12.42 -5.48 10.37
N ALA A 125 -13.25 -4.79 9.58
CA ALA A 125 -14.23 -3.83 10.06
C ALA A 125 -15.41 -4.49 10.81
N ILE A 126 -15.76 -5.74 10.51
CA ILE A 126 -16.72 -6.50 11.30
C ILE A 126 -16.14 -6.76 12.69
N PHE A 127 -14.87 -7.19 12.77
CA PHE A 127 -14.20 -7.42 14.05
C PHE A 127 -14.05 -6.15 14.89
N LEU A 128 -14.00 -4.96 14.28
CA LEU A 128 -14.05 -3.70 15.04
C LEU A 128 -15.35 -3.53 15.83
N LYS A 129 -16.47 -4.09 15.36
CA LYS A 129 -17.75 -4.03 16.10
C LYS A 129 -17.74 -4.86 17.38
N ASP A 130 -16.85 -5.84 17.48
CA ASP A 130 -16.68 -6.66 18.68
C ASP A 130 -15.89 -5.94 19.78
N LEU A 131 -15.27 -4.80 19.46
CA LEU A 131 -14.54 -4.00 20.43
C LEU A 131 -15.49 -3.30 21.41
N PRO A 132 -15.14 -3.24 22.70
CA PRO A 132 -16.02 -2.71 23.74
C PRO A 132 -16.33 -1.23 23.51
N GLY A 133 -17.61 -0.92 23.31
CA GLY A 133 -18.07 0.46 23.08
C GLY A 133 -17.98 0.92 21.63
N VAL A 134 -17.66 0.02 20.69
CA VAL A 134 -17.58 0.34 19.25
C VAL A 134 -18.86 -0.11 18.54
N GLY A 135 -19.84 0.80 18.49
CA GLY A 135 -21.03 0.63 17.64
C GLY A 135 -20.81 1.10 16.20
N GLU A 136 -21.82 0.99 15.33
CA GLU A 136 -21.69 1.35 13.91
C GLU A 136 -21.29 2.80 13.65
N LYS A 137 -21.79 3.74 14.47
CA LYS A 137 -21.39 5.15 14.40
C LYS A 137 -19.91 5.33 14.74
N MET A 138 -19.42 4.58 15.73
CA MET A 138 -18.03 4.63 16.16
C MET A 138 -17.10 4.05 15.10
N VAL A 139 -17.48 2.94 14.44
CA VAL A 139 -16.72 2.38 13.32
C VAL A 139 -16.54 3.41 12.19
N LYS A 140 -17.56 4.20 11.88
CA LYS A 140 -17.45 5.27 10.88
C LYS A 140 -16.46 6.35 11.31
N SER A 141 -16.50 6.80 12.56
CA SER A 141 -15.54 7.76 13.10
C SER A 141 -14.11 7.21 13.08
N LEU A 142 -13.91 5.95 13.47
CA LEU A 142 -12.62 5.26 13.42
C LEU A 142 -12.06 5.23 11.99
N ASN A 143 -12.88 4.82 11.01
CA ASN A 143 -12.50 4.77 9.62
C ASN A 143 -12.12 6.15 9.04
N GLN A 144 -12.83 7.21 9.44
CA GLN A 144 -12.53 8.59 9.05
C GLN A 144 -11.19 9.07 9.62
N CYS A 145 -10.84 8.61 10.82
CA CYS A 145 -9.55 8.89 11.45
C CYS A 145 -8.43 7.93 10.99
N GLY A 146 -8.68 7.06 10.00
CA GLY A 146 -7.67 6.15 9.44
C GLY A 146 -7.53 4.80 10.17
N PHE A 147 -8.30 4.56 11.22
CA PHE A 147 -8.38 3.28 11.92
C PHE A 147 -9.31 2.33 11.17
N LEU A 148 -8.74 1.57 10.24
CA LEU A 148 -9.50 0.61 9.44
C LEU A 148 -9.51 -0.79 10.07
N THR A 149 -8.56 -1.07 10.97
CA THR A 149 -8.28 -2.41 11.50
C THR A 149 -7.89 -2.36 12.97
N ALA A 150 -8.03 -3.48 13.69
CA ALA A 150 -7.52 -3.60 15.07
C ALA A 150 -6.01 -3.34 15.16
N LYS A 151 -5.24 -3.72 14.13
CA LYS A 151 -3.79 -3.45 14.07
C LYS A 151 -3.46 -1.96 14.00
N ASP A 152 -4.30 -1.15 13.36
CA ASP A 152 -4.11 0.29 13.36
C ASP A 152 -4.28 0.87 14.76
N ILE A 153 -5.27 0.37 15.50
CA ILE A 153 -5.53 0.78 16.88
C ILE A 153 -4.33 0.44 17.77
N VAL A 154 -3.81 -0.78 17.66
CA VAL A 154 -2.65 -1.22 18.44
C VAL A 154 -1.40 -0.39 18.10
N ARG A 155 -1.26 0.04 16.84
CA ARG A 155 -0.11 0.82 16.38
C ARG A 155 -0.14 2.27 16.87
N GLU A 156 -1.25 2.98 16.71
CA GLU A 156 -1.38 4.37 17.16
C GLU A 156 -1.55 4.49 18.68
N GLY A 157 -1.84 3.37 19.34
CA GLY A 157 -2.02 3.31 20.79
C GLY A 157 -3.35 3.90 21.27
N ALA A 158 -3.56 3.83 22.58
CA ALA A 158 -4.73 4.44 23.22
C ALA A 158 -4.76 5.97 23.04
N GLU A 159 -3.60 6.62 22.90
CA GLU A 159 -3.51 8.07 22.65
C GLU A 159 -4.05 8.46 21.26
N GLY A 160 -3.77 7.66 20.22
CA GLY A 160 -4.30 7.89 18.89
C GLY A 160 -5.84 7.86 18.86
N LEU A 161 -6.45 6.98 19.65
CA LEU A 161 -7.90 6.88 19.77
C LEU A 161 -8.56 8.11 20.39
N LEU A 162 -7.84 8.92 21.18
CA LEU A 162 -8.40 10.15 21.78
C LEU A 162 -8.74 11.22 20.73
N LYS A 163 -8.13 11.11 19.54
CA LYS A 163 -8.42 12.00 18.40
C LYS A 163 -9.75 11.65 17.73
N VAL A 164 -10.33 10.50 18.05
CA VAL A 164 -11.58 10.02 17.45
C VAL A 164 -12.77 10.64 18.18
N PRO A 165 -13.69 11.33 17.47
CA PRO A 165 -14.86 11.95 18.07
C PRO A 165 -15.72 10.92 18.83
N GLY A 166 -15.96 11.18 20.12
CA GLY A 166 -16.76 10.32 20.99
C GLY A 166 -15.98 9.25 21.77
N VAL A 167 -14.66 9.19 21.65
CA VAL A 167 -13.82 8.27 22.42
C VAL A 167 -13.18 8.99 23.60
N GLY A 168 -13.59 8.62 24.82
CA GLY A 168 -12.97 9.10 26.07
C GLY A 168 -11.79 8.23 26.53
N PRO A 169 -10.95 8.70 27.49
CA PRO A 169 -9.73 8.00 27.92
C PRO A 169 -9.94 6.56 28.40
N LYS A 170 -10.98 6.31 29.21
CA LYS A 170 -11.29 4.96 29.69
C LYS A 170 -11.72 4.03 28.55
N THR A 171 -12.49 4.55 27.59
CA THR A 171 -12.94 3.78 26.44
C THR A 171 -11.78 3.50 25.48
N ALA A 172 -10.92 4.49 25.23
CA ALA A 172 -9.71 4.33 24.43
C ALA A 172 -8.84 3.18 24.96
N GLN A 173 -8.58 3.15 26.28
CA GLN A 173 -7.78 2.09 26.88
C GLN A 173 -8.42 0.71 26.75
N ARG A 174 -9.75 0.61 26.93
CA ARG A 174 -10.49 -0.66 26.78
C ARG A 174 -10.44 -1.18 25.34
N ILE A 175 -10.67 -0.29 24.36
CA ILE A 175 -10.60 -0.63 22.95
C ILE A 175 -9.17 -1.08 22.60
N PHE A 176 -8.15 -0.33 23.04
CA PHE A 176 -6.76 -0.66 22.78
C PHE A 176 -6.35 -2.01 23.36
N ASN A 177 -6.68 -2.29 24.63
CA ASN A 177 -6.37 -3.57 25.25
C ASN A 177 -7.04 -4.74 24.52
N LYS A 178 -8.31 -4.58 24.12
CA LYS A 178 -9.02 -5.63 23.39
C LYS A 178 -8.50 -5.82 21.97
N ALA A 179 -8.18 -4.72 21.29
CA ALA A 179 -7.56 -4.77 19.98
C ALA A 179 -6.21 -5.51 20.04
N LYS A 180 -5.43 -5.28 21.11
CA LYS A 180 -4.17 -6.00 21.34
C LYS A 180 -4.39 -7.50 21.51
N GLU A 181 -5.34 -7.93 22.34
CA GLU A 181 -5.73 -9.34 22.49
C GLU A 181 -6.18 -10.01 21.18
N MET A 182 -6.77 -9.26 20.25
CA MET A 182 -7.25 -9.78 18.97
C MET A 182 -6.15 -9.85 17.89
N THR A 183 -5.03 -9.16 18.10
CA THR A 183 -3.93 -9.07 17.13
C THR A 183 -2.69 -9.88 17.51
N ASP A 184 -2.59 -10.27 18.78
CA ASP A 184 -1.60 -11.22 19.30
C ASP A 184 -1.99 -12.67 18.96
#